data_AF-V4PQ69-F1
#
_entry.id   AF-V4PQ69-F1
#
_cell.length_a   1.000
_cell.length_b   1.000
_cell.length_c   1.000
_cell.angle_alpha   90.00
_cell.angle_beta   90.00
_cell.angle_gamma   90.00
#
_symmetry.space_group_name_H-M   'P 1'
#
loop_
_entity.id
_entity.type
_entity.pdbx_description
1 polymer ?
#
loop_
_entity_poly.entity_id
_entity_poly.type
_entity_poly.pdbx_seq_one_letter_code
_entity_poly.pdbx_strand_id
1 'polypeptide(L)'
;MGFSEHMKKASLVGAFFVSVFWQIQALAFCPSPGRLSTLEVAQVVDGDTLRLVDGRSVRLIGINTPELGRDGRKAEPFALAARRRLQALVQASDGRVGLVLGQERHDRYGRTLAHAYDAQGRNLEAVLLADGLGFMVAVAPNTRMVACQQRAEQRARQNGLGVWRELKPGSPQSLRRGGFALLEGRVERVERNRGGYWLEMDGPLVVNIPPQALDAFDVRTMTVLAGKRLELRGWVVDRRGRVGAGQARWMLRVTHPAMLELSR
;
A
#
# COMPACT_ATOMS: atom_id res chain seq x y z
N MET A 1 20.59 63.65 50.14
CA MET A 1 21.79 62.86 49.79
C MET A 1 21.63 61.50 50.46
N GLY A 2 21.45 60.34 49.83
CA GLY A 2 21.19 59.92 48.46
C GLY A 2 20.63 58.49 48.58
N PHE A 3 19.57 58.18 47.84
CA PHE A 3 19.02 56.82 47.74
C PHE A 3 19.89 55.97 46.81
N SER A 4 20.14 54.71 47.16
CA SER A 4 20.45 53.68 46.17
C SER A 4 20.02 52.32 46.70
N GLU A 5 18.79 51.94 46.37
CA GLU A 5 18.27 50.58 46.52
C GLU A 5 18.94 49.63 45.52
N HIS A 6 19.22 48.41 45.98
CA HIS A 6 19.72 47.31 45.18
C HIS A 6 18.65 46.78 44.22
N MET A 7 18.80 47.05 42.92
CA MET A 7 18.10 46.28 41.87
C MET A 7 19.04 45.23 41.27
N LYS A 8 18.78 43.96 41.61
CA LYS A 8 19.34 42.79 40.93
C LYS A 8 18.83 42.77 39.47
N LYS A 9 19.72 42.99 38.50
CA LYS A 9 19.40 42.82 37.08
C LYS A 9 19.31 41.33 36.76
N ALA A 10 18.11 40.83 36.47
CA ALA A 10 17.92 39.51 35.91
C ALA A 10 18.53 39.44 34.50
N SER A 11 19.29 38.38 34.23
CA SER A 11 19.89 38.12 32.92
C SER A 11 18.81 37.74 31.90
N LEU A 12 18.62 38.58 30.88
CA LEU A 12 17.72 38.37 29.73
C LEU A 12 18.37 37.56 28.59
N VAL A 13 19.33 36.68 28.89
CA VAL A 13 20.01 35.88 27.85
C VAL A 13 19.43 34.46 27.70
N GLY A 14 18.44 34.09 28.51
CA GLY A 14 17.76 32.81 28.43
C GLY A 14 16.48 32.85 27.58
N ALA A 15 16.55 32.97 26.25
CA ALA A 15 15.38 32.71 25.37
C ALA A 15 15.68 32.59 23.86
N PHE A 16 16.91 32.30 23.42
CA PHE A 16 17.22 32.11 21.98
C PHE A 16 17.74 30.71 21.64
N PHE A 17 17.15 29.69 22.27
CA PHE A 17 17.25 28.29 21.84
C PHE A 17 15.85 27.72 21.61
N VAL A 18 14.98 28.51 20.94
CA VAL A 18 13.69 28.03 20.45
C VAL A 18 13.92 27.31 19.13
N SER A 19 14.12 26.00 19.23
CA SER A 19 13.34 25.04 18.47
C SER A 19 13.28 25.23 16.94
N VAL A 20 14.42 25.23 16.25
CA VAL A 20 14.44 24.83 14.83
C VAL A 20 14.88 23.37 14.76
N PHE A 21 14.11 22.49 15.41
CA PHE A 21 14.04 21.11 14.94
C PHE A 21 13.23 21.16 13.66
N TRP A 22 13.94 21.44 12.58
CA TRP A 22 13.49 21.26 11.22
C TRP A 22 13.12 19.78 11.09
N GLN A 23 11.86 19.48 11.37
CA GLN A 23 11.22 18.24 10.95
C GLN A 23 11.14 18.31 9.43
N ILE A 24 12.29 18.15 8.77
CA ILE A 24 12.33 17.62 7.42
C ILE A 24 11.85 16.19 7.61
N GLN A 25 10.53 16.02 7.75
CA GLN A 25 9.95 14.73 7.55
C GLN A 25 10.22 14.45 6.08
N ALA A 26 11.33 13.76 5.82
CA ALA A 26 11.67 13.25 4.52
C ALA A 26 10.41 12.53 4.03
N LEU A 27 9.66 13.21 3.17
CA LEU A 27 8.64 12.55 2.39
C LEU A 27 9.39 11.41 1.70
N ALA A 28 8.81 10.22 1.70
CA ALA A 28 9.31 9.15 0.86
C ALA A 28 9.14 9.62 -0.58
N PHE A 29 10.11 10.41 -1.05
CA PHE A 29 10.12 10.95 -2.38
C PHE A 29 10.48 9.77 -3.25
N CYS A 30 9.48 9.32 -3.99
CA CYS A 30 9.63 8.31 -5.01
C CYS A 30 9.79 9.08 -6.32
N PRO A 31 11.03 9.48 -6.70
CA PRO A 31 11.27 10.35 -7.84
C PRO A 31 10.84 9.70 -9.14
N SER A 32 10.41 10.53 -10.10
CA SER A 32 10.28 10.10 -11.49
C SER A 32 11.66 9.74 -12.07
N PRO A 33 11.73 8.82 -13.06
CA PRO A 33 12.98 8.48 -13.74
C PRO A 33 13.50 9.60 -14.67
N GLY A 34 12.87 10.79 -14.67
CA GLY A 34 13.19 11.90 -15.54
C GLY A 34 11.98 12.80 -15.79
N ARG A 35 12.11 13.71 -16.77
CA ARG A 35 11.00 14.53 -17.26
C ARG A 35 10.02 13.64 -18.04
N LEU A 36 8.75 13.65 -17.65
CA LEU A 36 7.71 12.83 -18.27
C LEU A 36 6.81 13.71 -19.14
N SER A 37 6.35 13.18 -20.28
CA SER A 37 5.21 13.76 -21.00
C SER A 37 3.96 13.64 -20.14
N THR A 38 3.22 14.74 -19.99
CA THR A 38 2.01 14.76 -19.17
C THR A 38 0.75 14.54 -20.02
N LEU A 39 -0.21 13.83 -19.45
CA LEU A 39 -1.50 13.47 -20.04
C LEU A 39 -2.62 14.10 -19.22
N GLU A 40 -3.69 14.52 -19.89
CA GLU A 40 -4.84 15.14 -19.23
C GLU A 40 -5.76 14.08 -18.62
N VAL A 41 -6.18 14.34 -17.39
CA VAL A 41 -7.07 13.47 -16.62
C VAL A 41 -8.50 13.97 -16.80
N ALA A 42 -9.33 13.14 -17.42
CA ALA A 42 -10.76 13.41 -17.55
C ALA A 42 -11.51 13.21 -16.22
N GLN A 43 -11.13 12.18 -15.45
CA GLN A 43 -11.82 11.84 -14.21
C GLN A 43 -10.93 11.05 -13.25
N VAL A 44 -11.08 11.31 -11.94
CA VAL A 44 -10.63 10.39 -10.88
C VAL A 44 -11.78 9.48 -10.51
N VAL A 45 -11.67 8.19 -10.83
CA VAL A 45 -12.75 7.20 -10.69
C VAL A 45 -12.90 6.76 -9.23
N ASP A 46 -11.78 6.38 -8.61
CA ASP A 46 -11.65 5.98 -7.21
C ASP A 46 -10.24 6.35 -6.70
N GLY A 47 -9.82 5.81 -5.55
CA GLY A 47 -8.53 6.16 -4.93
C GLY A 47 -7.30 5.64 -5.67
N ASP A 48 -7.45 4.78 -6.67
CA ASP A 48 -6.33 4.21 -7.42
C ASP A 48 -6.58 4.02 -8.93
N THR A 49 -7.65 4.62 -9.45
CA THR A 49 -8.01 4.57 -10.87
C THR A 49 -8.26 5.97 -11.44
N LEU A 50 -7.55 6.28 -12.53
CA LEU A 50 -7.73 7.50 -13.34
C LEU A 50 -8.37 7.17 -14.69
N ARG A 51 -9.15 8.10 -15.24
CA ARG A 51 -9.60 8.11 -16.63
C ARG A 51 -8.93 9.28 -17.35
N LEU A 52 -8.26 9.01 -18.45
CA LEU A 52 -7.62 10.03 -19.29
C LEU A 52 -8.59 10.53 -20.36
N VAL A 53 -8.34 11.74 -20.87
CA VAL A 53 -9.13 12.35 -21.97
C VAL A 53 -9.05 11.52 -23.26
N ASP A 54 -7.93 10.84 -23.50
CA ASP A 54 -7.75 9.94 -24.64
C ASP A 54 -8.50 8.60 -24.53
N GLY A 55 -9.34 8.44 -23.50
CA GLY A 55 -10.20 7.30 -23.31
C GLY A 55 -9.59 6.17 -22.49
N ARG A 56 -8.27 6.18 -22.22
CA ARG A 56 -7.63 5.14 -21.40
C ARG A 56 -8.09 5.19 -19.94
N SER A 57 -8.23 4.02 -19.33
CA SER A 57 -8.37 3.86 -17.88
C SER A 57 -7.03 3.38 -17.32
N VAL A 58 -6.50 4.08 -16.32
CA VAL A 58 -5.20 3.82 -15.71
C VAL A 58 -5.41 3.32 -14.30
N ARG A 59 -4.90 2.12 -13.99
CA ARG A 59 -4.83 1.58 -12.63
C ARG A 59 -3.44 1.85 -12.07
N LEU A 60 -3.38 2.58 -10.97
CA LEU A 60 -2.15 2.96 -10.30
C LEU A 60 -1.45 1.72 -9.74
N ILE A 61 -0.17 1.55 -10.06
CA ILE A 61 0.63 0.41 -9.62
C ILE A 61 1.11 0.63 -8.18
N GLY A 62 0.99 -0.40 -7.36
CA GLY A 62 1.63 -0.45 -6.05
C GLY A 62 0.74 -0.03 -4.88
N ILE A 63 -0.50 0.39 -5.17
CA ILE A 63 -1.49 0.81 -4.17
C ILE A 63 -2.82 0.10 -4.38
N ASN A 64 -3.48 -0.27 -3.28
CA ASN A 64 -4.89 -0.65 -3.25
C ASN A 64 -5.64 0.25 -2.28
N THR A 65 -6.62 0.99 -2.76
CA THR A 65 -7.43 1.89 -1.93
C THR A 65 -8.75 1.24 -1.51
N PRO A 66 -9.37 1.69 -0.40
CA PRO A 66 -10.70 1.21 -0.03
C PRO A 66 -11.74 1.49 -1.13
N GLU A 67 -12.65 0.56 -1.33
CA GLU A 67 -13.60 0.60 -2.43
C GLU A 67 -14.76 1.58 -2.17
N LEU A 68 -15.17 2.36 -3.18
CA LEU A 68 -16.28 3.32 -3.05
C LEU A 68 -17.67 2.67 -2.89
N GLY A 69 -17.76 1.34 -2.99
CA GLY A 69 -19.02 0.63 -3.05
C GLY A 69 -19.68 0.74 -4.43
N ARG A 70 -20.32 -0.35 -4.88
CA ARG A 70 -21.10 -0.41 -6.12
C ARG A 70 -22.35 -1.26 -5.87
N ASP A 71 -23.39 -1.05 -6.66
CA ASP A 71 -24.61 -1.86 -6.66
C ASP A 71 -25.29 -1.91 -5.28
N GLY A 72 -25.49 -0.74 -4.67
CA GLY A 72 -26.13 -0.60 -3.34
C GLY A 72 -25.23 -0.93 -2.14
N ARG A 73 -23.97 -1.32 -2.36
CA ARG A 73 -22.99 -1.49 -1.27
C ARG A 73 -22.47 -0.15 -0.78
N LYS A 74 -22.35 -0.01 0.55
CA LYS A 74 -21.74 1.16 1.18
C LYS A 74 -20.25 1.23 0.82
N ALA A 75 -19.74 2.45 0.71
CA ALA A 75 -18.32 2.72 0.58
C ALA A 75 -17.56 2.17 1.79
N GLU A 76 -16.37 1.63 1.55
CA GLU A 76 -15.46 1.24 2.61
C GLU A 76 -14.90 2.49 3.31
N PRO A 77 -14.54 2.40 4.60
CA PRO A 77 -13.90 3.50 5.31
C PRO A 77 -12.70 4.06 4.53
N PHE A 78 -12.59 5.39 4.49
CA PHE A 78 -11.56 6.14 3.74
C PHE A 78 -11.62 6.09 2.21
N ALA A 79 -12.54 5.35 1.58
CA ALA A 79 -12.64 5.29 0.11
C ALA A 79 -12.86 6.68 -0.53
N LEU A 80 -13.81 7.46 0.03
CA LEU A 80 -14.06 8.83 -0.44
C LEU A 80 -12.89 9.78 -0.17
N ALA A 81 -12.18 9.59 0.95
CA ALA A 81 -11.01 10.38 1.28
C ALA A 81 -9.86 10.12 0.30
N ALA A 82 -9.61 8.85 -0.05
CA ALA A 82 -8.63 8.45 -1.05
C ALA A 82 -8.92 9.07 -2.42
N ARG A 83 -10.16 8.95 -2.91
CA ARG A 83 -10.57 9.57 -4.19
C ARG A 83 -10.40 11.09 -4.17
N ARG A 84 -10.88 11.77 -3.13
CA ARG A 84 -10.76 13.24 -3.01
C ARG A 84 -9.30 13.67 -2.96
N ARG A 85 -8.45 12.91 -2.27
CA ARG A 85 -7.02 13.20 -2.22
C ARG A 85 -6.35 13.05 -3.58
N LEU A 86 -6.62 11.97 -4.30
CA LEU A 86 -6.09 11.78 -5.66
C LEU A 86 -6.59 12.90 -6.60
N GLN A 87 -7.86 13.29 -6.50
CA GLN A 87 -8.40 14.42 -7.25
C GLN A 87 -7.68 15.74 -6.93
N ALA A 88 -7.42 16.03 -5.66
CA ALA A 88 -6.68 17.23 -5.26
C ALA A 88 -5.23 17.23 -5.79
N LEU A 89 -4.57 16.06 -5.80
CA LEU A 89 -3.22 15.92 -6.36
C LEU A 89 -3.20 16.16 -7.88
N VAL A 90 -4.19 15.64 -8.61
CA VAL A 90 -4.35 15.88 -10.04
C VAL A 90 -4.65 17.35 -10.33
N GLN A 91 -5.53 17.98 -9.55
CA GLN A 91 -5.86 19.41 -9.68
C GLN A 91 -4.65 20.31 -9.41
N ALA A 92 -3.85 19.99 -8.39
CA ALA A 92 -2.61 20.70 -8.08
C ALA A 92 -1.52 20.53 -9.16
N SER A 93 -1.72 19.62 -10.12
CA SER A 93 -0.87 19.38 -11.28
C SER A 93 -1.58 19.80 -12.58
N ASP A 94 -2.43 20.84 -12.48
CA ASP A 94 -3.19 21.44 -13.59
C ASP A 94 -4.06 20.45 -14.37
N GLY A 95 -4.60 19.43 -13.68
CA GLY A 95 -5.41 18.38 -14.32
C GLY A 95 -4.60 17.37 -15.13
N ARG A 96 -3.26 17.37 -15.00
CA ARG A 96 -2.36 16.53 -15.80
C ARG A 96 -1.48 15.64 -14.94
N VAL A 97 -1.10 14.48 -15.48
CA VAL A 97 -0.19 13.52 -14.82
C VAL A 97 0.85 12.97 -15.80
N GLY A 98 2.08 12.77 -15.33
CA GLY A 98 3.08 11.96 -16.02
C GLY A 98 2.89 10.48 -15.69
N LEU A 99 3.00 9.60 -16.68
CA LEU A 99 2.85 8.16 -16.49
C LEU A 99 4.13 7.40 -16.81
N VAL A 100 4.51 6.48 -15.92
CA VAL A 100 5.57 5.49 -16.18
C VAL A 100 4.93 4.11 -16.18
N LEU A 101 4.86 3.49 -17.35
CA LEU A 101 4.22 2.18 -17.53
C LEU A 101 4.92 1.09 -16.73
N GLY A 102 4.12 0.12 -16.28
CA GLY A 102 4.65 -1.15 -15.77
C GLY A 102 5.32 -1.99 -16.87
N GLN A 103 6.09 -2.99 -16.44
CA GLN A 103 6.58 -4.04 -17.33
C GLN A 103 5.40 -4.80 -17.95
N GLU A 104 4.43 -5.19 -17.12
CA GLU A 104 3.11 -5.58 -17.60
C GLU A 104 2.29 -4.30 -17.80
N ARG A 105 1.87 -4.05 -19.05
CA ARG A 105 1.24 -2.78 -19.44
C ARG A 105 -0.26 -2.71 -19.19
N HIS A 106 -0.95 -3.85 -19.17
CA HIS A 106 -2.39 -3.92 -19.03
C HIS A 106 -2.80 -5.01 -18.06
N ASP A 107 -3.86 -4.77 -17.30
CA ASP A 107 -4.49 -5.83 -16.51
C ASP A 107 -5.53 -6.63 -17.31
N ARG A 108 -6.10 -7.66 -16.68
CA ARG A 108 -7.17 -8.51 -17.26
C ARG A 108 -8.46 -7.76 -17.65
N TYR A 109 -8.62 -6.52 -17.23
CA TYR A 109 -9.77 -5.67 -17.56
C TYR A 109 -9.44 -4.65 -18.65
N GLY A 110 -8.22 -4.69 -19.20
CA GLY A 110 -7.75 -3.76 -20.23
C GLY A 110 -7.33 -2.40 -19.69
N ARG A 111 -7.21 -2.21 -18.38
CA ARG A 111 -6.70 -0.95 -17.80
C ARG A 111 -5.20 -0.86 -17.98
N THR A 112 -4.69 0.31 -18.34
CA THR A 112 -3.27 0.60 -18.37
C THR A 112 -2.69 0.58 -16.96
N LEU A 113 -1.62 -0.18 -16.76
CA LEU A 113 -0.88 -0.23 -15.50
C LEU A 113 0.26 0.78 -15.55
N ALA A 114 0.21 1.79 -14.68
CA ALA A 114 1.25 2.81 -14.63
C ALA A 114 1.45 3.36 -13.22
N HIS A 115 2.64 3.92 -13.01
CA HIS A 115 2.89 4.83 -11.89
C HIS A 115 2.61 6.26 -12.32
N ALA A 116 1.84 7.01 -11.51
CA ALA A 116 1.50 8.40 -11.80
C ALA A 116 2.41 9.39 -11.05
N TYR A 117 2.75 10.49 -11.72
CA TYR A 117 3.58 11.56 -11.19
C TYR A 117 2.95 12.92 -11.49
N ASP A 118 3.09 13.86 -10.56
CA ASP A 118 2.73 15.26 -10.81
C ASP A 118 3.81 16.03 -11.58
N ALA A 119 3.53 17.30 -11.88
CA ALA A 119 4.45 18.19 -12.58
C ALA A 119 5.79 18.41 -11.85
N GLN A 120 5.86 18.16 -10.54
CA GLN A 120 7.09 18.23 -9.75
C GLN A 120 7.83 16.89 -9.65
N GLY A 121 7.31 15.83 -10.30
CA GLY A 121 7.90 14.50 -10.29
C GLY A 121 7.66 13.72 -9.00
N ARG A 122 6.66 14.12 -8.18
CA ARG A 122 6.23 13.34 -7.01
C ARG A 122 5.30 12.22 -7.44
N ASN A 123 5.56 11.01 -6.96
CA ASN A 123 4.69 9.86 -7.21
C ASN A 123 3.37 9.96 -6.42
N LEU A 124 2.23 9.87 -7.10
CA LEU A 124 0.92 10.06 -6.47
C LEU A 124 0.55 8.93 -5.52
N GLU A 125 0.89 7.68 -5.86
CA GLU A 125 0.65 6.50 -5.03
C GLU A 125 1.40 6.60 -3.70
N ALA A 126 2.67 7.01 -3.73
CA ALA A 126 3.46 7.22 -2.53
C ALA A 126 2.87 8.31 -1.63
N VAL A 127 2.31 9.39 -2.20
CA VAL A 127 1.63 10.43 -1.41
C VAL A 127 0.36 9.86 -0.76
N LEU A 128 -0.47 9.13 -1.49
CA LEU A 128 -1.67 8.49 -0.94
C LEU A 128 -1.34 7.48 0.17
N LEU A 129 -0.28 6.69 0.00
CA LEU A 129 0.21 5.75 1.01
C LEU A 129 0.72 6.47 2.25
N ALA A 130 1.46 7.57 2.09
CA ALA A 130 1.96 8.39 3.20
C ALA A 130 0.82 9.07 3.98
N ASP A 131 -0.28 9.39 3.31
CA ASP A 131 -1.50 9.93 3.93
C ASP A 131 -2.38 8.82 4.58
N GLY A 132 -1.99 7.55 4.46
CA GLY A 132 -2.72 6.40 5.01
C GLY A 132 -4.02 6.09 4.28
N LEU A 133 -4.13 6.45 3.00
CA LEU A 133 -5.37 6.32 2.20
C LEU A 133 -5.42 5.07 1.33
N GLY A 134 -4.52 4.11 1.57
CA GLY A 134 -4.50 2.82 0.89
C GLY A 134 -3.44 1.88 1.47
N PHE A 135 -3.39 0.70 0.87
CA PHE A 135 -2.44 -0.37 1.19
C PHE A 135 -1.41 -0.49 0.08
N MET A 136 -0.13 -0.60 0.44
CA MET A 136 0.92 -0.96 -0.49
C MET A 136 0.69 -2.41 -0.91
N VAL A 137 0.69 -2.62 -2.23
CA VAL A 137 0.55 -3.94 -2.85
C VAL A 137 1.67 -4.17 -3.85
N ALA A 138 2.22 -5.37 -3.89
CA ALA A 138 3.29 -5.75 -4.81
C ALA A 138 2.83 -6.93 -5.67
N VAL A 139 2.64 -6.69 -6.96
CA VAL A 139 2.22 -7.70 -7.94
C VAL A 139 3.28 -7.79 -9.03
N ALA A 140 3.96 -8.94 -9.11
CA ALA A 140 4.96 -9.18 -10.15
C ALA A 140 4.29 -9.21 -11.55
N PRO A 141 4.95 -8.67 -12.59
CA PRO A 141 6.33 -8.15 -12.60
C PRO A 141 6.46 -6.66 -12.26
N ASN A 142 5.37 -5.97 -11.91
CA ASN A 142 5.35 -4.53 -11.67
C ASN A 142 5.80 -4.15 -10.24
N THR A 143 7.05 -4.43 -9.90
CA THR A 143 7.57 -4.32 -8.51
C THR A 143 8.63 -3.24 -8.31
N ARG A 144 8.96 -2.44 -9.34
CA ARG A 144 10.06 -1.46 -9.30
C ARG A 144 9.96 -0.42 -8.17
N MET A 145 8.75 -0.08 -7.73
CA MET A 145 8.50 0.98 -6.72
C MET A 145 8.25 0.44 -5.30
N VAL A 146 8.25 -0.89 -5.10
CA VAL A 146 7.81 -1.52 -3.84
C VAL A 146 8.56 -0.96 -2.64
N ALA A 147 9.89 -0.90 -2.69
CA ALA A 147 10.68 -0.41 -1.56
C ALA A 147 10.35 1.06 -1.19
N CYS A 148 10.03 1.90 -2.17
CA CYS A 148 9.71 3.30 -1.93
C CYS A 148 8.28 3.47 -1.38
N GLN A 149 7.31 2.78 -2.00
CA GLN A 149 5.91 2.78 -1.57
C GLN A 149 5.73 2.15 -0.19
N GLN A 150 6.50 1.10 0.13
CA GLN A 150 6.49 0.46 1.44
C GLN A 150 6.97 1.44 2.53
N ARG A 151 8.01 2.24 2.28
CA ARG A 151 8.44 3.29 3.23
C ARG A 151 7.36 4.35 3.45
N ALA A 152 6.64 4.73 2.39
CA ALA A 152 5.53 5.68 2.49
C ALA A 152 4.40 5.12 3.38
N GLU A 153 3.98 3.88 3.15
CA GLU A 153 2.97 3.21 3.97
C GLU A 153 3.43 3.04 5.42
N GLN A 154 4.68 2.61 5.66
CA GLN A 154 5.21 2.42 7.00
C GLN A 154 5.13 3.69 7.83
N ARG A 155 5.37 4.86 7.22
CA ARG A 155 5.19 6.16 7.89
C ARG A 155 3.74 6.40 8.29
N ALA A 156 2.78 6.11 7.41
CA ALA A 156 1.36 6.23 7.74
C ALA A 156 0.95 5.27 8.86
N ARG A 157 1.45 4.03 8.83
CA ARG A 157 1.18 3.02 9.84
C ARG A 157 1.74 3.40 11.21
N GLN A 158 2.99 3.87 11.27
CA GLN A 158 3.63 4.31 12.52
C GLN A 158 2.94 5.52 13.15
N ASN A 159 2.42 6.43 12.33
CA ASN A 159 1.71 7.63 12.79
C ASN A 159 0.20 7.42 12.97
N GLY A 160 -0.32 6.19 12.77
CA GLY A 160 -1.76 5.91 12.86
C GLY A 160 -2.58 6.81 11.94
N LEU A 161 -2.24 6.87 10.65
CA LEU A 161 -2.95 7.70 9.66
C LEU A 161 -3.95 6.89 8.85
N GLY A 162 -5.07 7.53 8.51
CA GLY A 162 -6.11 6.98 7.63
C GLY A 162 -6.54 5.57 8.04
N VAL A 163 -6.42 4.62 7.12
CA VAL A 163 -6.79 3.20 7.33
C VAL A 163 -6.08 2.60 8.54
N TRP A 164 -4.86 3.07 8.89
CA TRP A 164 -4.06 2.51 9.98
C TRP A 164 -4.47 2.96 11.39
N ARG A 165 -5.47 3.83 11.53
CA ARG A 165 -5.98 4.27 12.85
C ARG A 165 -6.64 3.16 13.65
N GLU A 166 -7.49 2.41 12.96
CA GLU A 166 -8.40 1.46 13.60
C GLU A 166 -8.30 0.06 12.96
N LEU A 167 -7.63 -0.06 11.82
CA LEU A 167 -7.53 -1.33 11.13
C LEU A 167 -6.60 -2.27 11.88
N LYS A 168 -7.18 -3.41 12.27
CA LYS A 168 -6.44 -4.60 12.68
C LYS A 168 -6.53 -5.62 11.55
N PRO A 169 -5.44 -6.33 11.22
CA PRO A 169 -5.52 -7.48 10.32
C PRO A 169 -6.62 -8.45 10.77
N GLY A 170 -7.42 -8.94 9.82
CA GLY A 170 -8.42 -9.97 10.09
C GLY A 170 -7.77 -11.33 10.32
N SER A 171 -8.52 -12.30 10.84
CA SER A 171 -8.01 -13.69 10.93
C SER A 171 -8.49 -14.53 9.73
N PRO A 172 -7.72 -15.54 9.27
CA PRO A 172 -8.17 -16.38 8.15
C PRO A 172 -9.50 -17.10 8.43
N GLN A 173 -9.79 -17.42 9.70
CA GLN A 173 -11.08 -17.99 10.15
C GLN A 173 -12.26 -17.04 9.96
N SER A 174 -12.02 -15.73 9.92
CA SER A 174 -13.06 -14.72 9.72
C SER A 174 -13.46 -14.53 8.24
N LEU A 175 -12.75 -15.16 7.30
CA LEU A 175 -13.04 -15.01 5.87
C LEU A 175 -14.45 -15.51 5.51
N ARG A 176 -15.25 -14.63 4.91
CA ARG A 176 -16.61 -14.92 4.41
C ARG A 176 -16.78 -14.67 2.91
N ARG A 177 -15.96 -13.78 2.34
CA ARG A 177 -15.99 -13.38 0.93
C ARG A 177 -14.57 -13.24 0.39
N GLY A 178 -14.43 -13.33 -0.93
CA GLY A 178 -13.18 -12.98 -1.62
C GLY A 178 -13.00 -11.46 -1.72
N GLY A 179 -11.88 -11.06 -2.32
CA GLY A 179 -11.47 -9.64 -2.46
C GLY A 179 -10.16 -9.36 -1.74
N PHE A 180 -9.76 -8.09 -1.71
CA PHE A 180 -8.56 -7.68 -0.98
C PHE A 180 -8.75 -7.90 0.52
N ALA A 181 -7.73 -8.45 1.18
CA ALA A 181 -7.70 -8.65 2.62
C ALA A 181 -6.30 -8.36 3.19
N LEU A 182 -6.27 -7.79 4.40
CA LEU A 182 -5.13 -7.75 5.28
C LEU A 182 -5.42 -8.72 6.43
N LEU A 183 -4.60 -9.76 6.56
CA LEU A 183 -4.84 -10.89 7.46
C LEU A 183 -3.63 -11.16 8.34
N GLU A 184 -3.85 -11.68 9.53
CA GLU A 184 -2.80 -12.24 10.37
C GLU A 184 -3.19 -13.67 10.79
N GLY A 185 -2.28 -14.62 10.57
CA GLY A 185 -2.52 -16.03 10.85
C GLY A 185 -1.24 -16.82 11.10
N ARG A 186 -1.37 -18.02 11.66
CA ARG A 186 -0.28 -18.97 11.84
C ARG A 186 -0.16 -19.86 10.61
N VAL A 187 1.05 -20.08 10.13
CA VAL A 187 1.33 -21.12 9.13
C VAL A 187 1.32 -22.48 9.84
N GLU A 188 0.37 -23.33 9.52
CA GLU A 188 0.31 -24.70 10.04
C GLU A 188 1.32 -25.59 9.32
N ARG A 189 1.41 -25.43 8.00
CA ARG A 189 2.24 -26.30 7.16
C ARG A 189 2.72 -25.57 5.92
N VAL A 190 3.92 -25.92 5.48
CA VAL A 190 4.48 -25.46 4.21
C VAL A 190 4.67 -26.68 3.33
N GLU A 191 4.01 -26.68 2.17
CA GLU A 191 4.19 -27.68 1.13
C GLU A 191 4.86 -27.07 -0.10
N ARG A 192 5.60 -27.88 -0.85
CA ARG A 192 6.16 -27.51 -2.15
C ARG A 192 5.78 -28.55 -3.19
N ASN A 193 5.24 -28.09 -4.32
CA ASN A 193 4.92 -28.94 -5.47
C ASN A 193 5.13 -28.17 -6.78
N ARG A 194 4.66 -28.71 -7.91
CA ARG A 194 4.78 -28.06 -9.23
C ARG A 194 4.09 -26.69 -9.31
N GLY A 195 3.11 -26.44 -8.45
CA GLY A 195 2.42 -25.16 -8.30
C GLY A 195 3.11 -24.15 -7.39
N GLY A 196 4.33 -24.43 -6.93
CA GLY A 196 5.13 -23.56 -6.07
C GLY A 196 5.04 -23.93 -4.60
N TYR A 197 5.14 -22.93 -3.72
CA TYR A 197 4.92 -23.11 -2.28
C TYR A 197 3.45 -22.89 -1.93
N TRP A 198 2.97 -23.72 -1.01
CA TRP A 198 1.64 -23.65 -0.42
C TRP A 198 1.77 -23.58 1.08
N LEU A 199 1.34 -22.47 1.66
CA LEU A 199 1.39 -22.24 3.10
C LEU A 199 -0.06 -22.42 3.59
N GLU A 200 -0.33 -23.57 4.19
CA GLU A 200 -1.61 -23.82 4.86
C GLU A 200 -1.63 -22.97 6.13
N MET A 201 -2.61 -22.09 6.22
CA MET A 201 -2.79 -21.17 7.35
C MET A 201 -3.78 -21.76 8.33
N ASP A 202 -3.77 -21.26 9.56
CA ASP A 202 -4.79 -21.57 10.54
C ASP A 202 -6.18 -21.16 10.03
N GLY A 203 -7.05 -22.14 9.80
CA GLY A 203 -8.38 -21.93 9.25
C GLY A 203 -8.48 -22.18 7.73
N PRO A 204 -9.52 -21.66 7.06
CA PRO A 204 -9.88 -22.08 5.70
C PRO A 204 -9.06 -21.37 4.60
N LEU A 205 -7.81 -20.99 4.84
CA LEU A 205 -6.97 -20.23 3.91
C LEU A 205 -5.66 -20.95 3.60
N VAL A 206 -5.31 -20.97 2.32
CA VAL A 206 -3.97 -21.31 1.85
C VAL A 206 -3.33 -20.15 1.12
N VAL A 207 -2.04 -19.89 1.35
CA VAL A 207 -1.26 -18.94 0.57
C VAL A 207 -0.49 -19.69 -0.51
N ASN A 208 -0.62 -19.26 -1.76
CA ASN A 208 0.14 -19.81 -2.88
C ASN A 208 1.21 -18.81 -3.33
N ILE A 209 2.48 -19.25 -3.31
CA ILE A 209 3.60 -18.55 -3.94
C ILE A 209 3.96 -19.34 -5.21
N PRO A 210 3.61 -18.84 -6.40
CA PRO A 210 3.72 -19.62 -7.62
C PRO A 210 5.20 -19.71 -8.09
N PRO A 211 5.56 -20.70 -8.92
CA PRO A 211 6.96 -20.95 -9.32
C PRO A 211 7.67 -19.73 -9.91
N GLN A 212 6.97 -18.97 -10.76
CA GLN A 212 7.51 -17.77 -11.41
C GLN A 212 7.80 -16.60 -10.46
N ALA A 213 7.32 -16.67 -9.21
CA ALA A 213 7.59 -15.64 -8.21
C ALA A 213 8.79 -16.01 -7.31
N LEU A 214 9.25 -17.26 -7.33
CA LEU A 214 10.20 -17.79 -6.34
C LEU A 214 11.56 -17.10 -6.36
N ASP A 215 11.98 -16.54 -7.49
CA ASP A 215 13.23 -15.78 -7.59
C ASP A 215 13.23 -14.53 -6.69
N ALA A 216 12.05 -14.02 -6.32
CA ALA A 216 11.92 -12.91 -5.37
C ALA A 216 11.88 -13.36 -3.90
N PHE A 217 11.83 -14.67 -3.61
CA PHE A 217 11.74 -15.21 -2.25
C PHE A 217 13.04 -15.87 -1.81
N ASP A 218 13.45 -15.60 -0.58
CA ASP A 218 14.49 -16.41 0.05
C ASP A 218 13.92 -17.78 0.44
N VAL A 219 14.39 -18.82 -0.27
CA VAL A 219 14.01 -20.21 -0.03
C VAL A 219 14.29 -20.64 1.41
N ARG A 220 15.36 -20.15 2.04
CA ARG A 220 15.69 -20.51 3.43
C ARG A 220 14.61 -20.02 4.38
N THR A 221 14.20 -18.77 4.21
CA THR A 221 13.07 -18.19 4.95
C THR A 221 11.79 -19.02 4.77
N MET A 222 11.48 -19.46 3.55
CA MET A 222 10.27 -20.26 3.27
C MET A 222 10.23 -21.59 4.04
N THR A 223 11.39 -22.25 4.18
CA THR A 223 11.46 -23.56 4.88
C THR A 223 11.19 -23.48 6.38
N VAL A 224 11.34 -22.31 6.99
CA VAL A 224 11.18 -22.10 8.44
C VAL A 224 9.91 -21.34 8.82
N LEU A 225 8.98 -21.17 7.87
CA LEU A 225 7.71 -20.47 8.12
C LEU A 225 6.70 -21.32 8.90
N ALA A 226 6.81 -22.65 8.87
CA ALA A 226 5.91 -23.52 9.62
C ALA A 226 5.94 -23.17 11.12
N GLY A 227 4.76 -23.00 11.71
CA GLY A 227 4.57 -22.56 13.08
C GLY A 227 4.71 -21.06 13.32
N LYS A 228 5.16 -20.25 12.35
CA LYS A 228 5.28 -18.79 12.49
C LYS A 228 3.93 -18.10 12.27
N ARG A 229 3.78 -16.90 12.85
CA ARG A 229 2.66 -15.99 12.57
C ARG A 229 3.07 -15.01 11.48
N LEU A 230 2.20 -14.81 10.50
CA LEU A 230 2.41 -13.93 9.36
C LEU A 230 1.30 -12.90 9.28
N GLU A 231 1.68 -11.66 9.00
CA GLU A 231 0.79 -10.70 8.37
C GLU A 231 0.86 -10.87 6.86
N LEU A 232 -0.30 -10.98 6.23
CA LEU A 232 -0.48 -11.26 4.81
C LEU A 232 -1.43 -10.23 4.22
N ARG A 233 -1.14 -9.81 2.99
CA ARG A 233 -2.05 -8.95 2.24
C ARG A 233 -2.19 -9.42 0.81
N GLY A 234 -3.35 -9.20 0.21
CA GLY A 234 -3.60 -9.56 -1.18
C GLY A 234 -5.04 -9.94 -1.46
N TRP A 235 -5.28 -10.49 -2.65
CA TRP A 235 -6.63 -10.85 -3.09
C TRP A 235 -6.94 -12.31 -2.78
N VAL A 236 -7.93 -12.51 -1.93
CA VAL A 236 -8.50 -13.81 -1.58
C VAL A 236 -9.51 -14.23 -2.65
N VAL A 237 -9.36 -15.45 -3.15
CA VAL A 237 -10.30 -16.08 -4.09
C VAL A 237 -11.00 -17.26 -3.44
N ASP A 238 -12.29 -17.42 -3.76
CA ASP A 238 -13.07 -18.59 -3.35
C ASP A 238 -12.77 -19.77 -4.30
N ARG A 239 -12.39 -20.92 -3.74
CA ARG A 239 -12.16 -22.16 -4.49
C ARG A 239 -13.25 -23.20 -4.26
N ARG A 240 -14.39 -22.83 -3.67
CA ARG A 240 -15.52 -23.74 -3.46
C ARG A 240 -15.86 -24.50 -4.75
N GLY A 241 -16.02 -25.82 -4.64
CA GLY A 241 -16.30 -26.70 -5.77
C GLY A 241 -15.08 -27.06 -6.64
N ARG A 242 -13.90 -26.50 -6.35
CA ARG A 242 -12.63 -26.84 -7.02
C ARG A 242 -11.61 -27.52 -6.10
N VAL A 243 -11.99 -27.76 -4.85
CA VAL A 243 -11.13 -28.33 -3.80
C VAL A 243 -11.86 -29.49 -3.12
N GLY A 244 -11.11 -30.52 -2.76
CA GLY A 244 -11.61 -31.72 -2.07
C GLY A 244 -11.81 -31.50 -0.57
N ALA A 245 -12.33 -32.53 0.11
CA ALA A 245 -12.43 -32.54 1.57
C ALA A 245 -11.05 -32.35 2.21
N GLY A 246 -10.96 -31.48 3.22
CA GLY A 246 -9.71 -31.18 3.93
C GLY A 246 -8.81 -30.12 3.29
N GLN A 247 -9.13 -29.63 2.09
CA GLN A 247 -8.38 -28.53 1.47
C GLN A 247 -8.98 -27.16 1.82
N ALA A 248 -8.12 -26.15 2.00
CA ALA A 248 -8.56 -24.78 2.28
C ALA A 248 -9.50 -24.24 1.19
N ARG A 249 -10.64 -23.66 1.59
CA ARG A 249 -11.59 -23.06 0.64
C ARG A 249 -11.01 -21.80 0.00
N TRP A 250 -10.39 -20.95 0.80
CA TRP A 250 -9.87 -19.66 0.37
C TRP A 250 -8.42 -19.79 -0.05
N MET A 251 -8.04 -19.02 -1.06
CA MET A 251 -6.66 -18.94 -1.50
C MET A 251 -6.24 -17.50 -1.70
N LEU A 252 -5.06 -17.15 -1.21
CA LEU A 252 -4.41 -15.86 -1.44
C LEU A 252 -3.14 -16.12 -2.22
N ARG A 253 -2.99 -15.52 -3.41
CA ARG A 253 -1.78 -15.64 -4.21
C ARG A 253 -0.83 -14.50 -3.91
N VAL A 254 0.42 -14.85 -3.61
CA VAL A 254 1.51 -13.91 -3.30
C VAL A 254 2.57 -14.02 -4.38
N THR A 255 2.92 -12.90 -5.03
CA THR A 255 3.93 -12.86 -6.10
C THR A 255 5.16 -12.04 -5.77
N HIS A 256 5.22 -11.46 -4.57
CA HIS A 256 6.36 -10.66 -4.11
C HIS A 256 6.44 -10.74 -2.57
N PRO A 257 7.64 -10.83 -1.97
CA PRO A 257 7.80 -11.01 -0.52
C PRO A 257 7.21 -9.88 0.32
N ALA A 258 7.15 -8.65 -0.19
CA ALA A 258 6.53 -7.52 0.51
C ALA A 258 5.02 -7.68 0.83
N MET A 259 4.37 -8.73 0.33
CA MET A 259 2.98 -9.07 0.64
C MET A 259 2.84 -10.03 1.83
N LEU A 260 3.96 -10.47 2.41
CA LEU A 260 4.06 -11.43 3.50
C LEU A 260 5.15 -10.96 4.47
N GLU A 261 4.76 -10.67 5.70
CA GLU A 261 5.69 -10.22 6.75
C GLU A 261 5.54 -11.11 7.98
N LEU A 262 6.64 -11.36 8.70
CA LEU A 262 6.56 -11.98 10.02
C LEU A 262 5.78 -11.04 10.95
N SER A 263 4.74 -11.56 11.59
CA SER A 263 4.03 -10.79 12.62
C SER A 263 4.99 -10.53 13.78
N ARG A 264 4.92 -9.31 14.31
CA ARG A 264 5.59 -8.96 15.57
C ARG A 264 4.91 -9.61 16.76
#